data_AF-X1JLP1-F1
#
_entry.id   AF-X1JLP1-F1
#
_cell.length_a   1.000
_cell.length_b   1.000
_cell.length_c   1.000
_cell.angle_alpha   90.00
_cell.angle_beta   90.00
_cell.angle_gamma   90.00
#
_symmetry.space_group_name_H-M   'P 1'
#
loop_
_entity.id
_entity.type
_entity.pdbx_description
1 polymer ?
#
loop_
_entity_poly.entity_id
_entity_poly.type
_entity_poly.pdbx_seq_one_letter_code
_entity_poly.pdbx_strand_id
1 'polypeptide(L)'
;EAGRMGIGLYGPDSSNILSKIEPSLANLKKFHFRQGKIGQIQGIISRAGYSRDSSGFEFYIHPDDAIKLWNLLLRQGKEFDIKAAGLQVRNQVRSEADLPSREETEFISDGVSLYKTHPSYFDLSKAYFIGQKIINKALESWAMKKEEFQYKEEKRKVRQTPLYQEHLKLGASFVTFAGWKMPLCYIGISEEHRAVREAAGLFDVTHMGVIEIAGEHAASLLDMVSTNYVRWLRDGQSHYAYLLAPD
;
A
#
# COMPACT_ATOMS: atom_id res chain seq x y z
N GLU A 1 23.61 -13.11 -29.52
CA GLU A 1 22.80 -13.05 -28.29
C GLU A 1 21.34 -12.93 -28.68
N ALA A 2 20.44 -13.70 -28.08
CA ALA A 2 19.04 -13.77 -28.47
C ALA A 2 18.29 -12.49 -28.07
N GLY A 3 18.44 -11.43 -28.86
CA GLY A 3 17.63 -10.23 -28.74
C GLY A 3 16.16 -10.59 -28.96
N ARG A 4 15.26 -9.93 -28.23
CA ARG A 4 13.82 -9.97 -28.50
C ARG A 4 13.42 -8.70 -29.21
N MET A 5 12.38 -8.77 -30.03
CA MET A 5 11.79 -7.59 -30.66
C MET A 5 10.32 -7.42 -30.29
N GLY A 6 9.87 -6.17 -30.26
CA GLY A 6 8.53 -5.76 -29.88
C GLY A 6 7.60 -5.55 -31.09
N ILE A 7 6.38 -6.08 -31.03
CA ILE A 7 5.27 -5.73 -31.94
C ILE A 7 4.08 -5.29 -31.09
N GLY A 8 3.42 -4.19 -31.43
CA GLY A 8 2.22 -3.70 -30.74
C GLY A 8 0.95 -3.93 -31.55
N LEU A 9 -0.11 -4.42 -30.91
CA LEU A 9 -1.46 -4.53 -31.45
C LEU A 9 -2.39 -3.68 -30.57
N TYR A 10 -2.83 -2.54 -31.10
CA TYR A 10 -3.62 -1.55 -30.36
C TYR A 10 -4.95 -1.26 -31.08
N GLY A 11 -6.01 -1.08 -30.30
CA GLY A 11 -7.35 -0.78 -30.81
C GLY A 11 -8.43 -1.68 -30.20
N PRO A 12 -9.71 -1.26 -30.26
CA PRO A 12 -10.82 -1.93 -29.57
C PRO A 12 -10.99 -3.40 -29.96
N ASP A 13 -10.67 -3.75 -31.22
CA ASP A 13 -10.77 -5.12 -31.73
C ASP A 13 -9.55 -6.01 -31.46
N SER A 14 -8.51 -5.51 -30.78
CA SER A 14 -7.29 -6.29 -30.54
C SER A 14 -7.55 -7.62 -29.82
N SER A 15 -8.47 -7.63 -28.84
CA SER A 15 -8.89 -8.86 -28.15
C SER A 15 -9.63 -9.83 -29.09
N ASN A 16 -10.46 -9.31 -30.01
CA ASN A 16 -11.19 -10.11 -30.99
C ASN A 16 -10.23 -10.73 -32.02
N ILE A 17 -9.21 -9.98 -32.44
CA ILE A 17 -8.16 -10.49 -33.33
C ILE A 17 -7.34 -11.59 -32.63
N LEU A 18 -7.01 -11.39 -31.35
CA LEU A 18 -6.26 -12.37 -30.56
C LEU A 18 -7.04 -13.65 -30.28
N SER A 19 -8.35 -13.56 -30.07
CA SER A 19 -9.18 -14.75 -29.78
C SER A 19 -9.19 -15.74 -30.95
N LYS A 20 -9.01 -15.27 -32.19
CA LYS A 20 -8.86 -16.10 -33.40
C LYS A 20 -7.52 -16.84 -33.47
N ILE A 21 -6.49 -16.33 -32.81
CA ILE A 21 -5.17 -16.97 -32.75
C ILE A 21 -5.14 -17.96 -31.60
N GLU A 22 -5.54 -17.50 -30.41
CA GLU A 22 -5.54 -18.27 -29.18
C GLU A 22 -6.52 -17.61 -28.18
N PRO A 23 -7.70 -18.22 -27.91
CA PRO A 23 -8.74 -17.63 -27.05
C PRO A 23 -8.23 -17.22 -25.66
N SER A 24 -7.28 -17.97 -25.11
CA SER A 24 -6.71 -17.66 -23.80
C SER A 24 -5.89 -16.36 -23.76
N LEU A 25 -5.46 -15.83 -24.91
CA LEU A 25 -4.74 -14.55 -24.99
C LEU A 25 -5.65 -13.33 -24.91
N ALA A 26 -6.88 -13.44 -25.42
CA ALA A 26 -7.85 -12.35 -25.39
C ALA A 26 -8.26 -11.96 -23.96
N ASN A 27 -8.16 -12.91 -23.02
CA ASN A 27 -8.56 -12.75 -21.62
C ASN A 27 -7.44 -12.26 -20.69
N LEU A 28 -6.27 -11.88 -21.23
CA LEU A 28 -5.18 -11.36 -20.40
C LEU A 28 -5.66 -10.09 -19.68
N LYS A 29 -5.48 -10.03 -18.36
CA LYS A 29 -5.88 -8.85 -17.56
C LYS A 29 -4.95 -7.66 -17.88
N LYS A 30 -5.45 -6.43 -17.71
CA LYS A 30 -4.64 -5.21 -17.86
C LYS A 30 -3.41 -5.29 -16.95
N PHE A 31 -2.24 -4.86 -17.46
CA PHE A 31 -0.94 -4.91 -16.78
C PHE A 31 -0.48 -6.34 -16.39
N HIS A 32 -0.95 -7.35 -17.12
CA HIS A 32 -0.49 -8.72 -16.94
C HIS A 32 0.29 -9.24 -18.15
N PHE A 33 1.23 -10.10 -17.79
CA PHE A 33 2.10 -10.98 -18.55
C PHE A 33 1.61 -12.36 -18.97
N ARG A 34 1.97 -12.89 -20.14
CA ARG A 34 2.14 -14.34 -20.33
C ARG A 34 3.35 -14.67 -21.16
N GLN A 35 4.16 -15.63 -20.71
CA GLN A 35 5.22 -16.26 -21.51
C GLN A 35 4.75 -17.61 -22.01
N GLY A 36 5.03 -17.93 -23.28
CA GLY A 36 4.64 -19.21 -23.87
C GLY A 36 4.47 -19.14 -25.37
N LYS A 37 3.67 -20.05 -25.91
CA LYS A 37 3.29 -20.04 -27.33
C LYS A 37 2.17 -19.03 -27.59
N ILE A 38 2.33 -18.25 -28.65
CA ILE A 38 1.34 -17.36 -29.27
C ILE A 38 1.06 -17.96 -30.65
N GLY A 39 0.01 -18.78 -30.72
CA GLY A 39 -0.14 -19.73 -31.83
C GLY A 39 1.05 -20.71 -31.86
N GLN A 40 1.88 -20.62 -32.89
CA GLN A 40 3.08 -21.45 -33.05
C GLN A 40 4.39 -20.73 -32.67
N ILE A 41 4.33 -19.44 -32.32
CA ILE A 41 5.51 -18.60 -32.06
C ILE A 41 5.79 -18.56 -30.57
N GLN A 42 7.04 -18.78 -30.17
CA GLN A 42 7.46 -18.70 -28.77
C GLN A 42 7.76 -17.24 -28.39
N GLY A 43 7.20 -16.75 -27.29
CA GLY A 43 7.45 -15.37 -26.85
C GLY A 43 6.76 -14.98 -25.55
N ILE A 44 6.67 -13.67 -25.35
CA ILE A 44 5.91 -13.03 -24.26
C ILE A 44 4.85 -12.15 -24.90
N ILE A 45 3.66 -12.15 -24.33
CA ILE A 45 2.60 -11.19 -24.63
C ILE A 45 2.23 -10.47 -23.34
N SER A 46 2.18 -9.15 -23.39
CA SER A 46 1.78 -8.28 -22.30
C SER A 46 0.54 -7.52 -22.71
N ARG A 47 -0.44 -7.38 -21.80
CA ARG A 47 -1.54 -6.42 -21.99
C ARG A 47 -1.12 -5.08 -21.40
N ALA A 48 -0.33 -4.39 -22.18
CA ALA A 48 0.11 -3.01 -21.97
C ALA A 48 -0.03 -2.29 -23.30
N GLY A 49 -0.30 -0.99 -23.27
CA GLY A 49 -0.44 -0.20 -24.48
C GLY A 49 -0.70 1.26 -24.18
N TYR A 50 -0.52 2.06 -25.21
CA TYR A 50 -0.63 3.51 -25.13
C TYR A 50 -2.07 4.03 -25.27
N SER A 51 -3.09 3.16 -25.20
CA SER A 51 -4.49 3.55 -25.39
C SER A 51 -5.24 3.70 -24.05
N ARG A 52 -6.12 4.71 -23.95
CA ARG A 52 -6.91 4.98 -22.71
C ARG A 52 -7.74 3.78 -22.28
N ASP A 53 -8.31 3.05 -23.24
CA ASP A 53 -9.17 1.88 -23.05
C ASP A 53 -8.39 0.59 -22.71
N SER A 54 -7.05 0.62 -22.72
CA SER A 54 -6.21 -0.54 -22.40
C SER A 54 -6.49 -1.76 -23.28
N SER A 55 -6.91 -1.50 -24.52
CA SER A 55 -7.12 -2.49 -25.56
C SER A 55 -5.82 -2.94 -26.23
N GLY A 56 -4.66 -2.49 -25.73
CA GLY A 56 -3.37 -2.78 -26.32
C GLY A 56 -2.65 -4.01 -25.80
N PHE A 57 -1.98 -4.70 -26.72
CA PHE A 57 -1.11 -5.85 -26.46
C PHE A 57 0.27 -5.63 -27.09
N GLU A 58 1.30 -6.04 -26.37
CA GLU A 58 2.69 -6.02 -26.84
C GLU A 58 3.25 -7.43 -26.86
N PHE A 59 3.88 -7.80 -27.98
CA PHE A 59 4.52 -9.09 -28.19
C PHE A 59 6.03 -8.93 -28.19
N TYR A 60 6.73 -9.77 -27.44
CA TYR A 60 8.18 -9.85 -27.39
C TYR A 60 8.63 -11.23 -27.87
N ILE A 61 9.18 -11.31 -29.07
CA ILE A 61 9.49 -12.56 -29.79
C ILE A 61 10.92 -12.56 -30.36
N HIS A 62 11.38 -13.72 -30.83
CA HIS A 62 12.65 -13.81 -31.56
C HIS A 62 12.55 -13.11 -32.93
N PRO A 63 13.61 -12.41 -33.41
CA PRO A 63 13.61 -11.71 -34.70
C PRO A 63 13.22 -12.58 -35.90
N ASP A 64 13.62 -13.85 -35.90
CA ASP A 64 13.29 -14.80 -36.99
C ASP A 64 11.79 -15.10 -37.13
N ASP A 65 11.01 -14.81 -36.09
CA ASP A 65 9.55 -15.01 -36.08
C ASP A 65 8.76 -13.70 -36.31
N ALA A 66 9.44 -12.57 -36.45
CA ALA A 66 8.84 -11.24 -36.59
C ALA A 66 7.83 -11.13 -37.71
N ILE A 67 8.29 -11.46 -38.92
CA ILE A 67 7.49 -11.39 -40.14
C ILE A 67 6.33 -12.39 -40.08
N LYS A 68 6.55 -13.54 -39.43
CA LYS A 68 5.49 -14.55 -39.23
C LYS A 68 4.38 -14.00 -38.33
N LEU A 69 4.72 -13.39 -37.19
CA LEU A 69 3.75 -12.80 -36.29
C LEU A 69 3.02 -11.61 -36.94
N TRP A 70 3.77 -10.72 -37.58
CA TRP A 70 3.22 -9.54 -38.28
C TRP A 70 2.15 -9.94 -39.32
N ASN A 71 2.49 -10.88 -40.20
CA ASN A 71 1.58 -11.38 -41.22
C ASN A 71 0.40 -12.16 -40.63
N LEU A 72 0.62 -12.90 -39.54
CA LEU A 72 -0.45 -13.59 -38.82
C LEU A 72 -1.48 -12.60 -38.27
N LEU A 73 -1.04 -11.53 -37.62
CA LEU A 73 -1.91 -10.49 -37.07
C LEU A 73 -2.70 -9.77 -38.18
N LEU A 74 -2.04 -9.34 -39.25
CA LEU A 74 -2.71 -8.69 -40.39
C LEU A 74 -3.75 -9.59 -41.05
N ARG A 75 -3.42 -10.88 -41.22
CA ARG A 75 -4.34 -11.85 -41.82
C ARG A 75 -5.55 -12.12 -40.93
N GLN A 76 -5.36 -12.32 -39.63
CA GLN A 76 -6.47 -12.59 -38.70
C GLN A 76 -7.34 -11.36 -38.45
N GLY A 77 -6.73 -10.18 -38.48
CA GLY A 77 -7.40 -8.89 -38.29
C GLY A 77 -8.07 -8.31 -39.54
N LYS A 78 -7.99 -8.98 -40.70
CA LYS A 78 -8.51 -8.45 -41.97
C LYS A 78 -10.00 -8.09 -41.92
N GLU A 79 -10.80 -8.88 -41.21
CA GLU A 79 -12.25 -8.61 -41.05
C GLU A 79 -12.55 -7.43 -40.11
N PHE A 80 -11.56 -7.00 -39.31
CA PHE A 80 -11.62 -5.86 -38.41
C PHE A 80 -10.92 -4.62 -38.98
N ASP A 81 -10.63 -4.59 -40.30
CA ASP A 81 -9.92 -3.51 -41.00
C ASP A 81 -8.56 -3.14 -40.35
N ILE A 82 -7.81 -4.14 -39.87
CA ILE A 82 -6.48 -3.91 -39.29
C ILE A 82 -5.54 -3.24 -40.31
N LYS A 83 -4.80 -2.23 -39.85
CA LYS A 83 -3.80 -1.50 -40.66
C LYS A 83 -2.47 -1.45 -39.93
N ALA A 84 -1.39 -1.44 -40.71
CA ALA A 84 -0.08 -1.07 -40.19
C ALA A 84 -0.09 0.41 -39.79
N ALA A 85 0.43 0.73 -38.61
CA ALA A 85 0.51 2.09 -38.09
C ALA A 85 1.96 2.51 -37.84
N GLY A 86 2.29 3.74 -38.21
CA GLY A 86 3.63 4.31 -38.07
C GLY A 86 3.86 4.99 -36.72
N LEU A 87 5.11 5.44 -36.53
CA LEU A 87 5.58 6.12 -35.32
C LEU A 87 4.75 7.35 -34.95
N GLN A 88 4.33 8.15 -35.94
CA GLN A 88 3.53 9.36 -35.69
C GLN A 88 2.16 9.03 -35.09
N VAL A 89 1.47 8.00 -35.61
CA VAL A 89 0.19 7.53 -35.07
C VAL A 89 0.38 7.00 -33.65
N ARG A 90 1.45 6.24 -33.39
CA ARG A 90 1.79 5.76 -32.05
C ARG A 90 1.97 6.92 -31.07
N ASN A 91 2.73 7.94 -31.46
CA ASN A 91 2.98 9.10 -30.61
C ASN A 91 1.68 9.91 -30.35
N GLN A 92 0.81 10.04 -31.35
CA GLN A 92 -0.50 10.67 -31.20
C GLN A 92 -1.40 9.92 -30.21
N VAL A 93 -1.56 8.60 -30.37
CA VAL A 93 -2.37 7.77 -29.45
C VAL A 93 -1.83 7.83 -28.02
N ARG A 94 -0.50 7.89 -27.88
CA ARG A 94 0.18 8.01 -26.59
C ARG A 94 -0.06 9.36 -25.90
N SER A 95 0.00 10.44 -26.68
CA SER A 95 -0.36 11.79 -26.21
C SER A 95 -1.84 11.87 -25.83
N GLU A 96 -2.72 11.29 -26.66
CA GLU A 96 -4.14 11.17 -26.35
C GLU A 96 -4.38 10.40 -25.06
N ALA A 97 -3.54 9.43 -24.68
CA ALA A 97 -3.63 8.73 -23.40
C ALA A 97 -2.97 9.45 -22.21
N ASP A 98 -2.51 10.69 -22.40
CA ASP A 98 -1.86 11.52 -21.37
C ASP A 98 -0.62 10.86 -20.76
N LEU A 99 0.11 10.07 -21.57
CA LEU A 99 1.34 9.41 -21.16
C LEU A 99 2.56 10.30 -21.47
N PRO A 100 3.55 10.42 -20.56
CA PRO A 100 4.67 11.38 -20.68
C PRO A 100 5.74 10.93 -21.68
N SER A 101 6.20 11.80 -22.59
CA SER A 101 7.18 11.45 -23.65
C SER A 101 8.57 11.88 -23.28
N ARG A 102 9.57 11.09 -23.65
CA ARG A 102 10.96 11.54 -23.58
C ARG A 102 11.31 12.48 -24.75
N GLU A 103 10.60 12.38 -25.87
CA GLU A 103 10.87 13.17 -27.09
C GLU A 103 10.22 14.56 -27.05
N GLU A 104 9.30 14.81 -26.12
CA GLU A 104 8.70 16.14 -25.87
C GLU A 104 9.66 16.96 -24.98
N THR A 105 10.85 17.22 -25.51
CA THR A 105 12.03 17.74 -24.81
C THR A 105 11.97 19.22 -24.41
N GLU A 106 10.81 19.88 -24.39
CA GLU A 106 10.76 21.29 -23.98
C GLU A 106 10.20 21.55 -22.58
N PHE A 107 9.43 20.63 -21.96
CA PHE A 107 8.69 21.00 -20.73
C PHE A 107 8.76 20.06 -19.52
N ILE A 108 9.29 18.84 -19.62
CA ILE A 108 9.41 17.97 -18.44
C ILE A 108 10.79 17.30 -18.43
N SER A 109 11.82 18.07 -18.09
CA SER A 109 13.20 17.58 -17.95
C SER A 109 13.55 17.14 -16.53
N ASP A 110 12.71 17.47 -15.54
CA ASP A 110 12.98 17.21 -14.13
C ASP A 110 11.83 16.45 -13.43
N GLY A 111 12.21 15.66 -12.42
CA GLY A 111 11.27 14.81 -11.68
C GLY A 111 10.20 15.59 -10.88
N VAL A 112 10.42 16.86 -10.56
CA VAL A 112 9.44 17.69 -9.84
C VAL A 112 8.32 18.12 -10.79
N SER A 113 8.66 18.57 -12.00
CA SER A 113 7.68 18.90 -13.02
C SER A 113 6.83 17.68 -13.40
N LEU A 114 7.46 16.51 -13.56
CA LEU A 114 6.74 15.26 -13.83
C LEU A 114 5.80 14.87 -12.68
N TYR A 115 6.24 15.03 -11.43
CA TYR A 115 5.39 14.79 -10.26
C TYR A 115 4.18 15.72 -10.21
N LYS A 116 4.35 17.01 -10.52
CA LYS A 116 3.25 17.99 -10.53
C LYS A 116 2.18 17.65 -11.55
N THR A 117 2.58 17.15 -12.72
CA THR A 117 1.65 16.77 -13.80
C THR A 117 1.04 15.39 -13.57
N HIS A 118 1.82 14.43 -13.07
CA HIS A 118 1.41 13.02 -12.91
C HIS A 118 1.74 12.48 -11.51
N PRO A 119 1.12 12.99 -10.43
CA PRO A 119 1.48 12.61 -9.06
C PRO A 119 1.24 11.13 -8.76
N SER A 120 0.25 10.50 -9.40
CA SER A 120 -0.07 9.08 -9.23
C SER A 120 1.02 8.13 -9.76
N TYR A 121 2.01 8.63 -10.51
CA TYR A 121 3.13 7.81 -11.00
C TYR A 121 4.24 7.68 -9.96
N PHE A 122 4.19 8.49 -8.89
CA PHE A 122 5.18 8.51 -7.84
C PHE A 122 4.60 7.94 -6.56
N ASP A 123 5.34 7.00 -5.98
CA ASP A 123 5.04 6.49 -4.66
C ASP A 123 6.05 7.09 -3.67
N LEU A 124 5.64 8.19 -3.03
CA LEU A 124 6.47 8.90 -2.06
C LEU A 124 6.60 8.17 -0.72
N SER A 125 5.82 7.11 -0.49
CA SER A 125 5.90 6.28 0.73
C SER A 125 7.13 5.36 0.72
N LYS A 126 7.73 5.13 -0.45
CA LYS A 126 8.97 4.35 -0.58
C LYS A 126 10.07 4.96 0.28
N ALA A 127 10.78 4.13 1.03
CA ALA A 127 11.87 4.58 1.89
C ALA A 127 12.96 5.36 1.12
N TYR A 128 13.19 5.02 -0.14
CA TYR A 128 14.13 5.72 -1.01
C TYR A 128 13.86 5.52 -2.51
N PHE A 129 14.06 6.57 -3.31
CA PHE A 129 14.34 6.48 -4.76
C PHE A 129 15.21 7.66 -5.23
N ILE A 130 15.92 7.49 -6.36
CA ILE A 130 16.78 8.54 -6.92
C ILE A 130 15.93 9.78 -7.26
N GLY A 131 16.30 10.94 -6.72
CA GLY A 131 15.56 12.20 -6.89
C GLY A 131 14.48 12.46 -5.84
N GLN A 132 14.18 11.51 -4.96
CA GLN A 132 13.13 11.67 -3.92
C GLN A 132 13.37 12.89 -3.03
N LYS A 133 14.62 13.14 -2.59
CA LYS A 133 14.93 14.31 -1.74
C LYS A 133 14.57 15.64 -2.42
N ILE A 134 14.75 15.73 -3.74
CA ILE A 134 14.45 16.95 -4.51
C ILE A 134 12.94 17.13 -4.61
N ILE A 135 12.20 16.05 -4.89
CA ILE A 135 10.74 16.05 -4.92
C ILE A 135 10.19 16.40 -3.53
N ASN A 136 10.61 15.71 -2.47
CA ASN A 136 10.18 15.99 -1.10
C ASN A 136 10.48 17.43 -0.68
N LYS A 137 11.66 17.97 -1.03
CA LYS A 137 12.02 19.37 -0.76
C LYS A 137 11.16 20.36 -1.54
N ALA A 138 10.89 20.09 -2.82
CA ALA A 138 9.98 20.91 -3.63
C ALA A 138 8.53 20.82 -3.14
N LEU A 139 8.18 19.73 -2.45
CA LEU A 139 6.93 19.49 -1.76
C LEU A 139 6.97 19.90 -0.28
N GLU A 140 8.00 20.60 0.23
CA GLU A 140 8.01 21.09 1.62
C GLU A 140 6.88 22.11 1.90
N SER A 141 6.15 22.58 0.88
CA SER A 141 4.85 23.26 1.06
C SER A 141 3.69 22.31 1.39
N TRP A 142 3.80 21.03 1.04
CA TRP A 142 3.12 19.90 1.67
C TRP A 142 3.94 19.48 2.90
N ALA A 143 4.03 20.38 3.88
CA ALA A 143 3.81 19.87 5.22
C ALA A 143 2.47 19.15 5.13
N MET A 144 2.44 17.82 5.31
CA MET A 144 1.21 17.19 5.74
C MET A 144 0.70 18.13 6.83
N LYS A 145 -0.47 18.74 6.65
CA LYS A 145 -1.17 19.34 7.78
C LYS A 145 -1.32 18.16 8.71
N LYS A 146 -0.35 18.00 9.62
CA LYS A 146 -0.48 17.09 10.74
C LYS A 146 -1.70 17.68 11.40
N GLU A 147 -2.84 17.03 11.20
CA GLU A 147 -3.97 17.30 12.06
C GLU A 147 -3.44 16.94 13.43
N GLU A 148 -3.09 17.98 14.16
CA GLU A 148 -2.68 17.85 15.53
C GLU A 148 -3.87 17.22 16.22
N PHE A 149 -3.69 15.98 16.67
CA PHE A 149 -4.75 15.27 17.37
C PHE A 149 -4.97 15.99 18.68
N GLN A 150 -5.93 16.92 18.66
CA GLN A 150 -6.37 17.59 19.86
C GLN A 150 -7.33 16.65 20.57
N TYR A 151 -6.80 15.88 21.51
CA TYR A 151 -7.62 15.11 22.42
C TYR A 151 -8.51 16.09 23.23
N LYS A 152 -9.80 16.10 22.90
CA LYS A 152 -10.81 16.70 23.77
C LYS A 152 -11.39 15.60 24.64
N GLU A 153 -11.11 15.66 25.93
CA GLU A 153 -11.73 14.76 26.90
C GLU A 153 -13.25 14.99 26.89
N GLU A 154 -13.98 14.06 26.29
CA GLU A 154 -15.43 14.07 26.37
C GLU A 154 -15.86 13.77 27.80
N LYS A 155 -16.70 14.63 28.39
CA LYS A 155 -17.34 14.36 29.69
C LYS A 155 -18.29 13.17 29.53
N ARG A 156 -17.74 11.97 29.70
CA ARG A 156 -18.48 10.70 29.65
C ARG A 156 -18.98 10.34 31.04
N LYS A 157 -20.13 9.65 31.08
CA LYS A 157 -20.66 9.08 32.32
C LYS A 157 -19.64 8.08 32.87
N VAL A 158 -19.39 8.15 34.19
CA VAL A 158 -18.45 7.25 34.88
C VAL A 158 -18.84 5.79 34.63
N ARG A 159 -17.87 5.00 34.16
CA ARG A 159 -18.04 3.59 33.79
C ARG A 159 -17.75 2.67 34.99
N GLN A 160 -18.19 1.42 34.92
CA GLN A 160 -17.92 0.38 35.92
C GLN A 160 -17.13 -0.76 35.28
N THR A 161 -16.16 -1.31 36.00
CA THR A 161 -15.44 -2.50 35.54
C THR A 161 -16.34 -3.74 35.57
N PRO A 162 -16.03 -4.80 34.80
CA PRO A 162 -16.74 -6.07 34.90
C PRO A 162 -16.74 -6.68 36.31
N LEU A 163 -15.75 -6.32 37.14
CA LEU A 163 -15.57 -6.81 38.51
C LEU A 163 -16.29 -5.95 39.56
N TYR A 164 -17.01 -4.89 39.16
CA TYR A 164 -17.66 -3.94 40.08
C TYR A 164 -18.54 -4.62 41.14
N GLN A 165 -19.32 -5.63 40.75
CA GLN A 165 -20.20 -6.35 41.70
C GLN A 165 -19.40 -7.21 42.69
N GLU A 166 -18.28 -7.80 42.26
CA GLU A 166 -17.41 -8.56 43.16
C GLU A 166 -16.71 -7.63 44.16
N HIS A 167 -16.27 -6.46 43.70
CA HIS A 167 -15.71 -5.44 44.59
C HIS A 167 -16.72 -4.97 45.64
N LEU A 168 -17.99 -4.79 45.26
CA LEU A 168 -19.06 -4.45 46.22
C LEU A 168 -19.26 -5.54 47.27
N LYS A 169 -19.30 -6.82 46.86
CA LYS A 169 -19.45 -7.95 47.78
C LYS A 169 -18.29 -8.05 48.78
N LEU A 170 -17.08 -7.71 48.32
CA LEU A 170 -15.86 -7.68 49.14
C LEU A 170 -15.74 -6.42 50.02
N GLY A 171 -16.72 -5.51 49.97
CA GLY A 171 -16.75 -4.31 50.83
C GLY A 171 -15.90 -3.15 50.32
N ALA A 172 -15.55 -3.11 49.02
CA ALA A 172 -14.74 -2.03 48.47
C ALA A 172 -15.41 -0.65 48.61
N SER A 173 -14.63 0.33 49.06
CA SER A 173 -14.87 1.74 48.81
C SER A 173 -14.46 2.10 47.38
N PHE A 174 -15.14 3.08 46.75
CA PHE A 174 -14.90 3.41 45.34
C PHE A 174 -14.47 4.87 45.14
N VAL A 175 -13.60 5.08 44.15
CA VAL A 175 -13.21 6.40 43.65
C VAL A 175 -13.39 6.46 42.13
N THR A 176 -13.58 7.68 41.60
CA THR A 176 -13.53 7.90 40.15
C THR A 176 -12.09 8.09 39.72
N PHE A 177 -11.57 7.19 38.89
CA PHE A 177 -10.22 7.26 38.32
C PHE A 177 -10.28 7.02 36.80
N ALA A 178 -9.70 7.92 36.01
CA ALA A 178 -9.70 7.86 34.54
C ALA A 178 -11.10 7.61 33.91
N GLY A 179 -12.16 8.14 34.53
CA GLY A 179 -13.55 7.94 34.07
C GLY A 179 -14.19 6.61 34.48
N TRP A 180 -13.54 5.80 35.32
CA TRP A 180 -14.05 4.53 35.85
C TRP A 180 -14.27 4.58 37.36
N LYS A 181 -15.26 3.84 37.86
CA LYS A 181 -15.41 3.53 39.30
C LYS A 181 -14.45 2.40 39.65
N MET A 182 -13.39 2.72 40.36
CA MET A 182 -12.36 1.78 40.78
C MET A 182 -12.43 1.53 42.29
N PRO A 183 -12.16 0.30 42.78
CA PRO A 183 -12.00 0.04 44.19
C PRO A 183 -10.77 0.80 44.72
N LEU A 184 -10.97 1.60 45.78
CA LEU A 184 -9.93 2.34 46.46
C LEU A 184 -9.29 1.53 47.59
N CYS A 185 -10.14 0.84 48.37
CA CYS A 185 -9.74 0.10 49.57
C CYS A 185 -10.91 -0.79 50.02
N TYR A 186 -10.63 -1.97 50.57
CA TYR A 186 -11.59 -2.95 51.07
C TYR A 186 -11.64 -3.02 52.60
N ILE A 187 -10.48 -3.03 53.27
CA ILE A 187 -10.36 -3.18 54.72
C ILE A 187 -9.58 -2.01 55.32
N GLY A 188 -8.43 -1.68 54.72
CA GLY A 188 -7.57 -0.59 55.17
C GLY A 188 -6.22 -0.61 54.46
N ILE A 189 -5.71 0.57 54.08
CA ILE A 189 -4.47 0.73 53.31
C ILE A 189 -3.30 -0.02 53.96
N SER A 190 -3.16 0.07 55.29
CA SER A 190 -2.05 -0.58 56.02
C SER A 190 -2.12 -2.10 55.95
N GLU A 191 -3.32 -2.67 56.09
CA GLU A 191 -3.52 -4.11 56.08
C GLU A 191 -3.40 -4.70 54.67
N GLU A 192 -3.96 -4.04 53.67
CA GLU A 192 -3.82 -4.42 52.26
C GLU A 192 -2.37 -4.31 51.78
N HIS A 193 -1.67 -3.23 52.17
CA HIS A 193 -0.25 -3.08 51.88
C HIS A 193 0.57 -4.19 52.53
N ARG A 194 0.32 -4.52 53.80
CA ARG A 194 0.99 -5.65 54.48
C ARG A 194 0.70 -6.97 53.75
N ALA A 195 -0.55 -7.23 53.37
CA ALA A 195 -0.92 -8.43 52.62
C ALA A 195 -0.17 -8.55 51.29
N VAL A 196 -0.04 -7.45 50.52
CA VAL A 196 0.73 -7.43 49.27
C VAL A 196 2.23 -7.62 49.52
N ARG A 197 2.77 -7.06 50.59
CA ARG A 197 4.20 -7.14 50.93
C ARG A 197 4.61 -8.50 51.48
N GLU A 198 3.76 -9.14 52.27
CA GLU A 198 4.08 -10.36 53.00
C GLU A 198 3.48 -11.63 52.36
N ALA A 199 2.44 -11.48 51.54
CA ALA A 199 1.77 -12.60 50.86
C ALA A 199 1.53 -12.31 49.36
N ALA A 200 0.33 -11.85 48.99
CA ALA A 200 -0.04 -11.51 47.63
C ALA A 200 -1.22 -10.52 47.60
N GLY A 201 -1.32 -9.72 46.54
CA GLY A 201 -2.45 -8.84 46.28
C GLY A 201 -2.98 -9.02 44.86
N LEU A 202 -4.30 -8.96 44.69
CA LEU A 202 -4.95 -8.97 43.39
C LEU A 202 -5.46 -7.57 43.09
N PHE A 203 -5.11 -7.03 41.91
CA PHE A 203 -5.46 -5.68 41.50
C PHE A 203 -6.38 -5.71 40.28
N ASP A 204 -7.46 -4.93 40.32
CA ASP A 204 -8.31 -4.70 39.15
C ASP A 204 -7.65 -3.67 38.23
N VAL A 205 -7.02 -4.15 37.16
CA VAL A 205 -6.42 -3.32 36.10
C VAL A 205 -7.30 -3.25 34.84
N THR A 206 -8.55 -3.72 34.89
CA THR A 206 -9.42 -3.83 33.71
C THR A 206 -9.82 -2.49 33.08
N HIS A 207 -9.68 -1.40 33.84
CA HIS A 207 -9.82 -0.04 33.32
C HIS A 207 -8.69 0.37 32.36
N MET A 208 -7.53 -0.30 32.43
CA MET A 208 -6.43 -0.13 31.49
C MET A 208 -6.78 -0.82 30.19
N GLY A 209 -6.71 -0.08 29.09
CA GLY A 209 -6.87 -0.66 27.76
C GLY A 209 -5.65 -1.50 27.39
N VAL A 210 -5.90 -2.63 26.71
CA VAL A 210 -4.86 -3.40 26.03
C VAL A 210 -5.01 -3.15 24.53
N ILE A 211 -3.92 -2.76 23.90
CA ILE A 211 -3.86 -2.56 22.45
C ILE A 211 -2.92 -3.61 21.89
N GLU A 212 -3.44 -4.43 20.98
CA GLU A 212 -2.63 -5.37 20.20
C GLU A 212 -2.18 -4.69 18.91
N ILE A 213 -0.89 -4.82 18.58
CA ILE A 213 -0.30 -4.29 17.35
C ILE A 213 0.32 -5.46 16.60
N ALA A 214 -0.16 -5.71 15.38
CA ALA A 214 0.27 -6.82 14.53
C ALA A 214 0.51 -6.36 13.08
N GLY A 215 1.33 -7.11 12.36
CA GLY A 215 1.68 -6.84 10.96
C GLY A 215 3.17 -6.61 10.73
N GLU A 216 3.57 -6.52 9.47
CA GLU A 216 4.98 -6.46 9.02
C GLU A 216 5.78 -5.32 9.67
N HIS A 217 5.12 -4.25 10.10
CA HIS A 217 5.77 -3.04 10.62
C HIS A 217 5.49 -2.77 12.11
N ALA A 218 4.89 -3.72 12.84
CA ALA A 218 4.52 -3.55 14.25
C ALA A 218 5.72 -3.17 15.14
N ALA A 219 6.84 -3.89 15.00
CA ALA A 219 8.04 -3.60 15.78
C ALA A 219 8.65 -2.22 15.43
N SER A 220 8.65 -1.84 14.15
CA SER A 220 9.13 -0.52 13.70
C SER A 220 8.29 0.62 14.27
N LEU A 221 6.97 0.45 14.32
CA LEU A 221 6.07 1.43 14.93
C LEU A 221 6.36 1.57 16.42
N LEU A 222 6.44 0.45 17.14
CA LEU A 222 6.67 0.44 18.59
C LEU A 222 8.03 1.06 18.98
N ASP A 223 9.08 0.75 18.23
CA ASP A 223 10.41 1.35 18.43
C ASP A 223 10.41 2.88 18.18
N MET A 224 9.49 3.38 17.34
CA MET A 224 9.39 4.81 17.04
C MET A 224 8.65 5.59 18.13
N VAL A 225 7.62 4.99 18.74
CA VAL A 225 6.73 5.69 19.69
C VAL A 225 7.12 5.48 21.16
N SER A 226 7.95 4.48 21.45
CA SER A 226 8.32 4.13 22.82
C SER A 226 9.80 4.42 23.11
N THR A 227 10.13 4.62 24.38
CA THR A 227 11.50 4.95 24.81
C THR A 227 12.49 3.78 24.73
N ASN A 228 12.01 2.55 24.55
CA ASN A 228 12.81 1.33 24.51
C ASN A 228 12.59 0.57 23.20
N TYR A 229 13.57 -0.22 22.78
CA TYR A 229 13.43 -1.03 21.58
C TYR A 229 12.69 -2.33 21.88
N VAL A 230 11.49 -2.48 21.31
CA VAL A 230 10.70 -3.73 21.39
C VAL A 230 11.40 -4.86 20.65
N ARG A 231 12.20 -4.56 19.62
CA ARG A 231 13.02 -5.56 18.90
C ARG A 231 14.05 -6.28 19.77
N TRP A 232 14.36 -5.77 20.96
CA TRP A 232 15.25 -6.46 21.90
C TRP A 232 14.54 -7.52 22.72
N LEU A 233 13.19 -7.51 22.73
CA LEU A 233 12.40 -8.56 23.36
C LEU A 233 12.39 -9.81 22.49
N ARG A 234 12.50 -10.97 23.14
CA ARG A 234 12.23 -12.28 22.55
C ARG A 234 10.82 -12.72 22.91
N ASP A 235 10.30 -13.72 22.20
CA ASP A 235 8.98 -14.29 22.49
C ASP A 235 8.84 -14.66 23.97
N GLY A 236 7.73 -14.22 24.58
CA GLY A 236 7.45 -14.39 26.00
C GLY A 236 8.08 -13.35 26.94
N GLN A 237 8.83 -12.38 26.42
CA GLN A 237 9.41 -11.29 27.22
C GLN A 237 8.54 -10.02 27.19
N SER A 238 8.65 -9.22 28.26
CA SER A 238 8.02 -7.91 28.37
C SER A 238 8.97 -6.92 29.05
N HIS A 239 8.75 -5.63 28.82
CA HIS A 239 9.44 -4.56 29.53
C HIS A 239 8.52 -3.35 29.71
N TYR A 240 8.86 -2.49 30.66
CA TYR A 240 8.24 -1.17 30.74
C TYR A 240 8.83 -0.25 29.67
N ALA A 241 7.98 0.56 29.06
CA ALA A 241 8.39 1.62 28.16
C ALA A 241 7.48 2.83 28.38
N TYR A 242 8.01 4.02 28.12
CA TYR A 242 7.23 5.26 28.15
C TYR A 242 6.86 5.66 26.74
N LEU A 243 5.66 6.23 26.57
CA LEU A 243 5.29 6.98 25.39
C LEU A 243 5.54 8.45 25.71
N LEU A 244 6.47 9.07 24.99
CA LEU A 244 6.79 10.47 25.20
C LEU A 244 5.81 11.33 24.40
N ALA A 245 5.39 12.44 25.00
CA ALA A 245 4.70 13.48 24.28
C ALA A 245 5.71 14.20 23.34
N PRO A 246 5.23 14.90 22.30
CA PRO A 246 6.10 15.58 21.33
C PRO A 246 6.93 16.75 21.90
N ASP A 247 6.62 17.22 23.12
CA ASP A 247 7.22 18.37 23.81
C ASP A 247 8.31 18.00 24.83
#